data_AF-A0A6A4L0A7-F1
#
_entry.id   AF-A0A6A4L0A7-F1
#
_cell.length_a   1.000
_cell.length_b   1.000
_cell.length_c   1.000
_cell.angle_alpha   90.00
_cell.angle_beta   90.00
_cell.angle_gamma   90.00
#
_symmetry.space_group_name_H-M   'P 1'
#
loop_
_entity.id
_entity.type
_entity.pdbx_description
1 polymer ?
#
loop_
_entity_poly.entity_id
_entity_poly.type
_entity_poly.pdbx_seq_one_letter_code
_entity_poly.pdbx_strand_id
1 'polypeptide(L)'
;SKEKPTLGGTRIKPRKRNIAAPLDPATFADAVVQIYLDNAGDLELVAKSLESSDLDFSRYGDTFFEAMANDRRALLGQGGACDGGSEVVFTGGRTQPGTTKPDEGDRHPYSIIDCEPTRDAVLPSVIYIQKILRRRPFLIKNLENVMRRFLQSLELFEENETKKLAIFTALAFSQKLSGLPPETVFQPLLKDNLVAKGLVLAFITDFFKEYIVDNSLDDLIAILKRGKMDDNLLEFLPSSKRSAEAFSEHFTAVFYLILVEGAFVSDKMPSIGLGLYLALLSKYLGFNSLSHLFYLSKAGLLPLVEYNEKKTFEVKLKEMKSALTTLIAEETKVPEVIEAVKQHVKEAKLPDFEVVKILWDILMDAVQWSGKNQQQNANAALRQVKTWANLLNTFCTSGKLELELIYKVQVQCYEDAKLMKLFPEIVRSLYDQDVLAEDTILHWFRKGTNPKGRQTFVKALEPFVKWLEEAEEEE
;
A
#
# COMPACT_ATOMS: atom_id res chain seq x y z
N SER A 1 34.73 27.32 -76.73
CA SER A 1 34.48 27.63 -75.31
C SER A 1 34.80 26.43 -74.45
N LYS A 2 35.17 26.59 -73.17
CA LYS A 2 35.15 25.46 -72.21
C LYS A 2 33.70 25.19 -71.81
N GLU A 3 33.26 23.95 -71.91
CA GLU A 3 31.97 23.54 -71.34
C GLU A 3 32.02 23.52 -69.82
N LYS A 4 30.86 23.72 -69.18
CA LYS A 4 30.70 23.55 -67.72
C LYS A 4 30.27 22.10 -67.45
N PRO A 5 30.71 21.46 -66.35
CA PRO A 5 30.27 20.11 -66.02
C PRO A 5 28.76 20.05 -65.79
N THR A 6 28.05 19.15 -66.48
CA THR A 6 26.66 18.82 -66.21
C THR A 6 26.58 17.90 -64.99
N LEU A 7 25.72 18.25 -64.02
CA LEU A 7 25.48 17.44 -62.82
C LEU A 7 24.65 16.20 -63.18
N GLY A 8 25.35 15.10 -63.48
CA GLY A 8 24.73 13.83 -63.82
C GLY A 8 24.03 13.14 -62.63
N GLY A 9 22.71 12.97 -62.73
CA GLY A 9 22.04 11.83 -62.10
C GLY A 9 21.72 11.92 -60.61
N THR A 10 21.13 13.02 -60.12
CA THR A 10 20.46 13.02 -58.80
C THR A 10 19.27 12.05 -58.82
N ARG A 11 19.52 10.78 -58.47
CA ARG A 11 18.51 9.71 -58.42
C ARG A 11 17.54 9.96 -57.27
N ILE A 12 16.47 10.73 -57.53
CA ILE A 12 15.40 11.02 -56.59
C ILE A 12 14.75 9.70 -56.17
N LYS A 13 15.15 9.17 -55.00
CA LYS A 13 14.45 8.08 -54.34
C LYS A 13 13.06 8.61 -53.95
N PRO A 14 11.93 8.07 -54.46
CA PRO A 14 10.65 8.38 -53.87
C PRO A 14 10.70 7.95 -52.41
N ARG A 15 10.32 8.85 -51.48
CA ARG A 15 10.17 8.48 -50.08
C ARG A 15 9.11 7.38 -50.03
N LYS A 16 9.49 6.17 -49.57
CA LYS A 16 8.50 5.19 -49.10
C LYS A 16 7.67 5.91 -48.05
N ARG A 17 6.40 6.20 -48.36
CA ARG A 17 5.42 6.48 -47.33
C ARG A 17 5.33 5.18 -46.52
N ASN A 18 5.57 5.25 -45.20
CA ASN A 18 5.24 4.13 -44.34
C ASN A 18 3.71 4.06 -44.26
N ILE A 19 3.11 3.44 -45.27
CA ILE A 19 1.76 2.93 -45.20
C ILE A 19 1.85 1.75 -44.23
N ALA A 20 1.63 2.04 -42.94
CA ALA A 20 1.29 0.99 -42.01
C ALA A 20 0.05 0.29 -42.58
N ALA A 21 0.07 -1.05 -42.64
CA ALA A 21 -1.12 -1.79 -43.03
C ALA A 21 -2.28 -1.41 -42.09
N PRO A 22 -3.53 -1.35 -42.59
CA PRO A 22 -4.70 -1.24 -41.71
C PRO A 22 -4.64 -2.30 -40.61
N LEU A 23 -4.95 -1.92 -39.39
CA LEU A 23 -5.14 -2.88 -38.31
C LEU A 23 -6.42 -3.66 -38.61
N ASP A 24 -6.34 -4.98 -38.48
CA ASP A 24 -7.47 -5.89 -38.55
C ASP A 24 -7.45 -6.78 -37.29
N PRO A 25 -7.98 -6.27 -36.16
CA PRO A 25 -8.09 -7.04 -34.93
C PRO A 25 -9.14 -8.15 -35.02
N ALA A 26 -10.11 -8.04 -35.94
CA ALA A 26 -11.17 -9.02 -36.11
C ALA A 26 -10.62 -10.34 -36.66
N THR A 27 -9.94 -10.32 -37.81
CA THR A 27 -9.33 -11.53 -38.39
C THR A 27 -8.30 -12.17 -37.46
N PHE A 28 -7.57 -11.38 -36.66
CA PHE A 28 -6.68 -11.92 -35.62
C PHE A 28 -7.47 -12.63 -34.52
N ALA A 29 -8.53 -12.01 -34.00
CA ALA A 29 -9.36 -12.57 -32.95
C ALA A 29 -10.08 -13.84 -33.41
N ASP A 30 -10.70 -13.82 -34.59
CA ASP A 30 -11.40 -14.97 -35.19
C ASP A 30 -10.46 -16.17 -35.37
N ALA A 31 -9.19 -15.93 -35.73
CA ALA A 31 -8.18 -16.98 -35.83
C ALA A 31 -7.72 -17.52 -34.45
N VAL A 32 -7.67 -16.69 -33.40
CA VAL A 32 -7.44 -17.17 -32.02
C VAL A 32 -8.63 -18.03 -31.56
N VAL A 33 -9.85 -17.59 -31.87
CA VAL A 33 -11.12 -18.25 -31.49
C VAL A 33 -11.24 -19.61 -32.16
N GLN A 34 -10.93 -19.71 -33.46
CA GLN A 34 -10.87 -20.99 -34.17
C GLN A 34 -9.89 -21.96 -33.49
N ILE A 35 -8.75 -21.49 -32.97
CA ILE A 35 -7.81 -22.34 -32.23
C ILE A 35 -8.40 -22.85 -30.90
N TYR A 36 -9.26 -22.10 -30.21
CA TYR A 36 -10.00 -22.63 -29.04
C TYR A 36 -11.04 -23.69 -29.46
N LEU A 37 -11.78 -23.44 -30.55
CA LEU A 37 -12.80 -24.38 -31.07
C LEU A 37 -12.18 -25.69 -31.56
N ASP A 38 -11.09 -25.63 -32.33
CA ASP A 38 -10.35 -26.78 -32.87
C ASP A 38 -9.79 -27.71 -31.78
N ASN A 39 -9.56 -27.16 -30.58
CA ASN A 39 -9.03 -27.89 -29.42
C ASN A 39 -10.09 -28.09 -28.31
N ALA A 40 -11.38 -27.83 -28.60
CA ALA A 40 -12.50 -27.96 -27.66
C ALA A 40 -12.28 -27.30 -26.28
N GLY A 41 -11.57 -26.16 -26.26
CA GLY A 41 -11.26 -25.41 -25.04
C GLY A 41 -10.13 -25.97 -24.16
N ASP A 42 -9.45 -27.06 -24.55
CA ASP A 42 -8.30 -27.58 -23.79
C ASP A 42 -7.15 -26.56 -23.82
N LEU A 43 -6.94 -25.86 -22.70
CA LEU A 43 -5.95 -24.78 -22.60
C LEU A 43 -4.50 -25.24 -22.83
N GLU A 44 -4.17 -26.52 -22.58
CA GLU A 44 -2.82 -27.05 -22.80
C GLU A 44 -2.56 -27.26 -24.30
N LEU A 45 -3.57 -27.77 -25.02
CA LEU A 45 -3.57 -27.91 -26.48
C LEU A 45 -3.69 -26.55 -27.21
N VAL A 46 -4.58 -25.67 -26.75
CA VAL A 46 -4.72 -24.29 -27.27
C VAL A 46 -3.39 -23.53 -27.16
N ALA A 47 -2.71 -23.59 -26.01
CA ALA A 47 -1.40 -22.97 -25.86
C ALA A 47 -0.37 -23.52 -26.85
N LYS A 48 -0.38 -24.83 -27.09
CA LYS A 48 0.52 -25.49 -28.06
C LYS A 48 0.23 -25.05 -29.50
N SER A 49 -1.04 -24.94 -29.88
CA SER A 49 -1.43 -24.46 -31.21
C SER A 49 -1.11 -22.97 -31.40
N LEU A 50 -1.31 -22.13 -30.37
CA LEU A 50 -0.89 -20.72 -30.38
C LEU A 50 0.64 -20.55 -30.38
N GLU A 51 1.41 -21.45 -29.74
CA GLU A 51 2.88 -21.52 -29.85
C GLU A 51 3.31 -21.79 -31.31
N SER A 52 2.60 -22.65 -32.05
CA SER A 52 2.88 -22.96 -33.46
C SER A 52 2.25 -22.01 -34.49
N SER A 53 1.42 -21.07 -34.08
CA SER A 53 0.68 -20.18 -35.00
C SER A 53 1.53 -18.99 -35.51
N ASP A 54 1.34 -18.63 -36.79
CA ASP A 54 1.92 -17.44 -37.45
C ASP A 54 1.23 -16.11 -37.07
N LEU A 55 0.45 -16.09 -35.98
CA LEU A 55 -0.33 -14.92 -35.57
C LEU A 55 0.56 -13.79 -35.03
N ASP A 56 0.26 -12.55 -35.42
CA ASP A 56 1.04 -11.37 -35.03
C ASP A 56 0.66 -10.84 -33.63
N PHE A 57 1.07 -11.61 -32.61
CA PHE A 57 0.96 -11.22 -31.19
C PHE A 57 1.69 -9.91 -30.85
N SER A 58 2.65 -9.45 -31.66
CA SER A 58 3.35 -8.19 -31.44
C SER A 58 2.44 -6.98 -31.75
N ARG A 59 1.63 -7.13 -32.80
CA ARG A 59 0.70 -6.10 -33.29
C ARG A 59 -0.68 -6.15 -32.64
N TYR A 60 -1.13 -7.35 -32.25
CA TYR A 60 -2.47 -7.59 -31.69
C TYR A 60 -2.43 -8.13 -30.25
N GLY A 61 -1.33 -7.91 -29.52
CA GLY A 61 -1.20 -8.35 -28.12
C GLY A 61 -2.28 -7.79 -27.20
N ASP A 62 -2.67 -6.52 -27.36
CA ASP A 62 -3.81 -5.93 -26.64
C ASP A 62 -5.10 -6.70 -26.98
N THR A 63 -5.36 -6.99 -28.26
CA THR A 63 -6.51 -7.77 -28.74
C THR A 63 -6.50 -9.21 -28.22
N PHE A 64 -5.34 -9.82 -28.00
CA PHE A 64 -5.22 -11.15 -27.38
C PHE A 64 -5.60 -11.14 -25.89
N PHE A 65 -5.24 -10.09 -25.15
CA PHE A 65 -5.80 -9.86 -23.80
C PHE A 65 -7.16 -9.16 -23.82
N GLU A 66 -7.68 -8.85 -25.02
CA GLU A 66 -9.10 -8.64 -25.27
C GLU A 66 -9.74 -9.93 -25.87
N ALA A 67 -9.11 -11.13 -25.67
CA ALA A 67 -9.58 -12.52 -25.95
C ALA A 67 -9.39 -13.66 -24.86
N MET A 68 -10.05 -13.59 -23.67
CA MET A 68 -10.30 -14.53 -22.51
C MET A 68 -11.18 -14.10 -21.20
N ALA A 69 -12.00 -13.01 -21.03
CA ALA A 69 -12.89 -12.73 -19.82
C ALA A 69 -14.40 -12.23 -19.91
N ASN A 70 -14.79 -10.92 -20.00
CA ASN A 70 -16.16 -10.35 -19.71
C ASN A 70 -17.40 -11.26 -19.96
N ASP A 71 -18.38 -11.11 -19.06
CA ASP A 71 -19.76 -11.61 -19.21
C ASP A 71 -20.80 -10.43 -19.11
N ARG A 72 -22.08 -10.79 -19.03
CA ARG A 72 -23.35 -10.09 -18.72
C ARG A 72 -24.44 -10.87 -19.45
N ARG A 73 -24.92 -11.97 -18.88
CA ARG A 73 -25.75 -13.00 -19.54
C ARG A 73 -27.25 -12.69 -19.55
N ALA A 74 -27.97 -13.15 -20.57
CA ALA A 74 -29.44 -13.26 -20.55
C ALA A 74 -29.91 -14.63 -21.09
N LEU A 75 -30.90 -15.24 -20.45
CA LEU A 75 -31.57 -16.47 -20.90
C LEU A 75 -32.96 -16.14 -21.45
N LEU A 76 -33.17 -16.29 -22.76
CA LEU A 76 -34.43 -16.48 -23.51
C LEU A 76 -34.02 -16.44 -25.01
N GLY A 77 -34.39 -17.33 -25.93
CA GLY A 77 -35.17 -18.57 -25.85
C GLY A 77 -35.61 -18.97 -27.27
N GLN A 78 -35.48 -20.25 -27.65
CA GLN A 78 -35.92 -20.88 -28.92
C GLN A 78 -35.78 -20.10 -30.26
N GLY A 79 -34.81 -20.51 -31.08
CA GLY A 79 -35.03 -20.66 -32.52
C GLY A 79 -34.91 -19.42 -33.42
N GLY A 80 -33.68 -19.09 -33.81
CA GLY A 80 -33.38 -18.22 -34.94
C GLY A 80 -32.03 -18.59 -35.54
N ALA A 81 -31.94 -18.70 -36.87
CA ALA A 81 -30.65 -18.83 -37.55
C ALA A 81 -30.14 -17.43 -37.92
N CYS A 82 -29.02 -17.03 -37.32
CA CYS A 82 -28.33 -15.78 -37.62
C CYS A 82 -26.97 -16.09 -38.27
N ASP A 83 -26.55 -15.21 -39.18
CA ASP A 83 -25.44 -15.42 -40.11
C ASP A 83 -24.26 -14.48 -39.79
N GLY A 84 -23.02 -14.90 -40.03
CA GLY A 84 -21.91 -13.96 -40.20
C GLY A 84 -20.96 -13.60 -39.04
N GLY A 85 -20.88 -14.38 -37.95
CA GLY A 85 -19.64 -14.60 -37.18
C GLY A 85 -19.04 -13.53 -36.24
N SER A 86 -17.85 -13.86 -35.70
CA SER A 86 -16.95 -13.11 -34.79
C SER A 86 -17.38 -12.89 -33.33
N GLU A 87 -16.79 -13.68 -32.42
CA GLU A 87 -16.91 -13.63 -30.95
C GLU A 87 -15.52 -13.81 -30.32
N VAL A 88 -15.16 -13.01 -29.31
CA VAL A 88 -13.75 -12.82 -28.88
C VAL A 88 -13.60 -12.97 -27.36
N VAL A 89 -12.57 -13.66 -26.90
CA VAL A 89 -12.78 -14.61 -25.80
C VAL A 89 -12.91 -14.12 -24.33
N PHE A 90 -12.64 -12.94 -23.71
CA PHE A 90 -12.15 -11.56 -23.97
C PHE A 90 -13.44 -10.88 -23.60
N THR A 91 -14.28 -10.51 -24.53
CA THR A 91 -15.54 -9.90 -24.14
C THR A 91 -16.76 -10.78 -24.44
N GLY A 92 -16.51 -12.01 -24.85
CA GLY A 92 -17.44 -12.96 -25.44
C GLY A 92 -17.89 -12.45 -26.81
N GLY A 93 -18.60 -11.32 -26.82
CA GLY A 93 -18.77 -10.48 -28.00
C GLY A 93 -17.59 -9.52 -28.21
N ARG A 94 -17.79 -8.49 -29.04
CA ARG A 94 -16.82 -7.40 -29.29
C ARG A 94 -16.77 -6.36 -28.15
N THR A 95 -15.69 -5.58 -28.09
CA THR A 95 -15.67 -4.22 -27.52
C THR A 95 -15.23 -3.19 -28.55
N GLN A 96 -15.65 -1.93 -28.42
CA GLN A 96 -15.10 -0.86 -29.24
C GLN A 96 -13.61 -0.63 -28.87
N PRO A 97 -12.66 -0.58 -29.83
CA PRO A 97 -11.23 -0.50 -29.55
C PRO A 97 -10.83 0.62 -28.59
N GLY A 98 -10.18 0.26 -27.48
CA GLY A 98 -9.79 1.20 -26.42
C GLY A 98 -10.91 1.52 -25.41
N THR A 99 -12.02 0.79 -25.43
CA THR A 99 -13.11 0.88 -24.46
C THR A 99 -13.40 -0.49 -23.82
N THR A 100 -14.09 -0.48 -22.70
CA THR A 100 -14.59 -1.67 -21.98
C THR A 100 -16.09 -1.91 -22.20
N LYS A 101 -16.72 -1.19 -23.14
CA LYS A 101 -18.14 -1.37 -23.46
C LYS A 101 -18.31 -2.50 -24.48
N PRO A 102 -19.11 -3.54 -24.18
CA PRO A 102 -19.43 -4.57 -25.16
C PRO A 102 -20.28 -4.01 -26.30
N ASP A 103 -20.15 -4.62 -27.47
CA ASP A 103 -21.06 -4.53 -28.61
C ASP A 103 -22.23 -5.53 -28.42
N GLU A 104 -23.32 -5.40 -29.17
CA GLU A 104 -24.43 -6.36 -29.09
C GLU A 104 -24.10 -7.67 -29.81
N GLY A 105 -24.04 -8.79 -29.08
CA GLY A 105 -23.75 -10.13 -29.59
C GLY A 105 -23.73 -11.20 -28.49
N ASP A 106 -23.70 -12.48 -28.88
CA ASP A 106 -23.55 -13.63 -27.98
C ASP A 106 -22.10 -13.78 -27.45
N ARG A 107 -21.82 -14.83 -26.67
CA ARG A 107 -20.50 -15.04 -26.03
C ARG A 107 -19.90 -16.42 -26.21
N HIS A 108 -18.60 -16.41 -26.50
CA HIS A 108 -17.77 -17.59 -26.60
C HIS A 108 -17.60 -18.32 -25.23
N PRO A 109 -17.93 -19.61 -25.12
CA PRO A 109 -18.09 -20.34 -23.84
C PRO A 109 -16.78 -20.81 -23.17
N TYR A 110 -15.63 -20.28 -23.59
CA TYR A 110 -14.31 -20.64 -23.07
C TYR A 110 -13.60 -19.45 -22.40
N SER A 111 -14.40 -18.58 -21.78
CA SER A 111 -13.96 -17.35 -21.15
C SER A 111 -13.73 -17.49 -19.64
N ILE A 112 -12.80 -16.74 -19.04
CA ILE A 112 -12.58 -16.70 -17.58
C ILE A 112 -13.84 -16.30 -16.82
N ILE A 113 -14.72 -15.43 -17.35
CA ILE A 113 -15.90 -14.99 -16.61
C ILE A 113 -17.13 -15.88 -16.88
N ASP A 114 -17.09 -16.84 -17.81
CA ASP A 114 -18.12 -17.89 -17.95
C ASP A 114 -17.88 -19.09 -17.00
N CYS A 115 -16.74 -19.12 -16.28
CA CYS A 115 -16.50 -20.12 -15.23
C CYS A 115 -17.10 -19.71 -13.86
N GLU A 116 -17.18 -20.64 -12.90
CA GLU A 116 -17.67 -20.34 -11.54
C GLU A 116 -16.77 -19.32 -10.78
N PRO A 117 -17.30 -18.50 -9.85
CA PRO A 117 -16.53 -17.50 -9.09
C PRO A 117 -15.72 -18.14 -7.95
N THR A 118 -14.83 -19.08 -8.30
CA THR A 118 -14.04 -19.92 -7.38
C THR A 118 -12.58 -20.06 -7.82
N ARG A 119 -11.67 -20.38 -6.88
CA ARG A 119 -10.23 -20.64 -7.14
C ARG A 119 -10.05 -21.65 -8.27
N ASP A 120 -10.68 -22.81 -8.14
CA ASP A 120 -10.43 -23.98 -8.97
C ASP A 120 -10.89 -23.79 -10.43
N ALA A 121 -11.90 -22.96 -10.65
CA ALA A 121 -12.39 -22.62 -11.98
C ALA A 121 -11.53 -21.55 -12.69
N VAL A 122 -10.98 -20.58 -11.94
CA VAL A 122 -10.16 -19.48 -12.50
C VAL A 122 -8.68 -19.86 -12.66
N LEU A 123 -8.15 -20.73 -11.78
CA LEU A 123 -6.72 -21.10 -11.75
C LEU A 123 -6.18 -21.70 -13.07
N PRO A 124 -6.88 -22.58 -13.82
CA PRO A 124 -6.39 -23.11 -15.09
C PRO A 124 -6.01 -22.01 -16.09
N SER A 125 -6.83 -20.96 -16.17
CA SER A 125 -6.62 -19.82 -17.08
C SER A 125 -5.45 -18.93 -16.65
N VAL A 126 -5.20 -18.81 -15.34
CA VAL A 126 -3.99 -18.14 -14.80
C VAL A 126 -2.73 -18.91 -15.21
N ILE A 127 -2.73 -20.23 -15.08
CA ILE A 127 -1.61 -21.11 -15.48
C ILE A 127 -1.37 -21.04 -16.99
N TYR A 128 -2.45 -21.04 -17.78
CA TYR A 128 -2.41 -20.87 -19.24
C TYR A 128 -1.80 -19.52 -19.66
N ILE A 129 -2.26 -18.39 -19.10
CA ILE A 129 -1.65 -17.08 -19.35
C ILE A 129 -0.17 -17.07 -18.93
N GLN A 130 0.17 -17.73 -17.82
CA GLN A 130 1.57 -17.86 -17.39
C GLN A 130 2.42 -18.62 -18.42
N LYS A 131 1.89 -19.68 -19.04
CA LYS A 131 2.55 -20.43 -20.12
C LYS A 131 2.77 -19.55 -21.35
N ILE A 132 1.74 -18.82 -21.80
CA ILE A 132 1.85 -17.89 -22.94
C ILE A 132 2.89 -16.79 -22.66
N LEU A 133 2.88 -16.18 -21.48
CA LEU A 133 3.84 -15.14 -21.10
C LEU A 133 5.29 -15.66 -20.98
N ARG A 134 5.49 -16.89 -20.47
CA ARG A 134 6.82 -17.53 -20.46
C ARG A 134 7.38 -17.75 -21.87
N ARG A 135 6.52 -17.93 -22.88
CA ARG A 135 6.91 -18.11 -24.30
C ARG A 135 7.03 -16.80 -25.06
N ARG A 136 6.19 -15.82 -24.75
CA ARG A 136 6.11 -14.52 -25.44
C ARG A 136 6.21 -13.37 -24.42
N PRO A 137 7.36 -13.15 -23.73
CA PRO A 137 7.43 -12.23 -22.58
C PRO A 137 7.07 -10.77 -22.88
N PHE A 138 7.20 -10.33 -24.14
CA PHE A 138 6.79 -8.99 -24.58
C PHE A 138 5.29 -8.71 -24.35
N LEU A 139 4.45 -9.75 -24.30
CA LEU A 139 3.01 -9.66 -24.06
C LEU A 139 2.63 -9.17 -22.66
N ILE A 140 3.55 -9.14 -21.68
CA ILE A 140 3.23 -8.67 -20.32
C ILE A 140 2.63 -7.26 -20.32
N LYS A 141 3.16 -6.37 -21.17
CA LYS A 141 2.70 -4.99 -21.28
C LYS A 141 1.28 -4.88 -21.85
N ASN A 142 0.88 -5.82 -22.70
CA ASN A 142 -0.48 -5.86 -23.23
C ASN A 142 -1.46 -6.33 -22.15
N LEU A 143 -1.07 -7.32 -21.32
CA LEU A 143 -1.85 -7.70 -20.15
C LEU A 143 -1.95 -6.54 -19.13
N GLU A 144 -0.87 -5.80 -18.88
CA GLU A 144 -0.91 -4.58 -18.04
C GLU A 144 -1.90 -3.53 -18.57
N ASN A 145 -1.94 -3.31 -19.90
CA ASN A 145 -2.89 -2.39 -20.53
C ASN A 145 -4.34 -2.81 -20.27
N VAL A 146 -4.64 -4.09 -20.46
CA VAL A 146 -5.99 -4.64 -20.34
C VAL A 146 -6.43 -4.72 -18.88
N MET A 147 -5.60 -5.24 -17.97
CA MET A 147 -5.91 -5.27 -16.53
C MET A 147 -6.20 -3.86 -16.02
N ARG A 148 -5.41 -2.87 -16.43
CA ARG A 148 -5.68 -1.45 -16.15
C ARG A 148 -7.06 -1.00 -16.67
N ARG A 149 -7.46 -1.38 -17.89
CA ARG A 149 -8.79 -1.03 -18.46
C ARG A 149 -9.93 -1.65 -17.65
N PHE A 150 -9.86 -2.94 -17.31
CA PHE A 150 -10.91 -3.63 -16.54
C PHE A 150 -11.04 -3.09 -15.11
N LEU A 151 -9.93 -2.94 -14.38
CA LEU A 151 -9.91 -2.39 -13.03
C LEU A 151 -10.36 -0.92 -12.99
N GLN A 152 -10.16 -0.17 -14.08
CA GLN A 152 -10.71 1.17 -14.26
C GLN A 152 -12.18 1.22 -14.69
N SER A 153 -12.82 0.07 -14.86
CA SER A 153 -14.18 -0.08 -15.40
C SER A 153 -15.05 -1.03 -14.56
N LEU A 154 -14.70 -1.29 -13.28
CA LEU A 154 -15.44 -2.21 -12.40
C LEU A 154 -16.96 -1.93 -12.36
N GLU A 155 -17.38 -0.68 -12.55
CA GLU A 155 -18.80 -0.29 -12.60
C GLU A 155 -19.59 -0.81 -13.83
N LEU A 156 -18.94 -1.45 -14.80
CA LEU A 156 -19.57 -2.13 -15.93
C LEU A 156 -19.80 -3.63 -15.68
N PHE A 157 -19.05 -4.21 -14.73
CA PHE A 157 -19.09 -5.62 -14.39
C PHE A 157 -20.16 -5.91 -13.33
N GLU A 158 -20.68 -7.13 -13.31
CA GLU A 158 -21.55 -7.61 -12.24
C GLU A 158 -20.75 -8.13 -11.03
N GLU A 159 -21.44 -8.44 -9.92
CA GLU A 159 -20.79 -8.80 -8.65
C GLU A 159 -19.92 -10.06 -8.76
N ASN A 160 -20.48 -11.13 -9.36
CA ASN A 160 -19.75 -12.37 -9.62
C ASN A 160 -18.57 -12.19 -10.59
N GLU A 161 -18.68 -11.26 -11.54
CA GLU A 161 -17.63 -10.97 -12.52
C GLU A 161 -16.48 -10.20 -11.87
N THR A 162 -16.81 -9.20 -11.05
CA THR A 162 -15.87 -8.44 -10.21
C THR A 162 -15.12 -9.38 -9.27
N LYS A 163 -15.81 -10.36 -8.67
CA LYS A 163 -15.21 -11.42 -7.85
C LYS A 163 -14.28 -12.35 -8.64
N LYS A 164 -14.68 -12.79 -9.84
CA LYS A 164 -13.79 -13.58 -10.74
C LYS A 164 -12.53 -12.80 -11.11
N LEU A 165 -12.64 -11.49 -11.39
CA LEU A 165 -11.50 -10.63 -11.67
C LEU A 165 -10.60 -10.45 -10.44
N ALA A 166 -11.17 -10.33 -9.23
CA ALA A 166 -10.40 -10.27 -7.97
C ALA A 166 -9.63 -11.57 -7.71
N ILE A 167 -10.29 -12.72 -7.87
CA ILE A 167 -9.68 -14.06 -7.77
C ILE A 167 -8.54 -14.22 -8.79
N PHE A 168 -8.80 -13.91 -10.06
CA PHE A 168 -7.81 -13.94 -11.13
C PHE A 168 -6.58 -13.09 -10.80
N THR A 169 -6.79 -11.88 -10.29
CA THR A 169 -5.71 -10.93 -9.95
C THR A 169 -4.89 -11.42 -8.76
N ALA A 170 -5.52 -12.00 -7.74
CA ALA A 170 -4.84 -12.60 -6.59
C ALA A 170 -4.00 -13.81 -7.02
N LEU A 171 -4.58 -14.72 -7.79
CA LEU A 171 -3.89 -15.90 -8.32
C LEU A 171 -2.75 -15.52 -9.27
N ALA A 172 -2.90 -14.48 -10.11
CA ALA A 172 -1.82 -13.97 -10.96
C ALA A 172 -0.59 -13.55 -10.14
N PHE A 173 -0.77 -12.84 -9.02
CA PHE A 173 0.35 -12.49 -8.15
C PHE A 173 0.88 -13.67 -7.33
N SER A 174 -0.01 -14.54 -6.82
CA SER A 174 0.34 -15.76 -6.07
C SER A 174 1.23 -16.70 -6.89
N GLN A 175 0.80 -17.00 -8.12
CA GLN A 175 1.53 -17.82 -9.10
C GLN A 175 2.75 -17.10 -9.70
N LYS A 176 3.03 -15.85 -9.29
CA LYS A 176 4.15 -15.02 -9.75
C LYS A 176 4.15 -14.90 -11.28
N LEU A 177 2.99 -14.51 -11.83
CA LEU A 177 2.78 -14.23 -13.25
C LEU A 177 3.84 -13.23 -13.73
N SER A 178 4.54 -13.58 -14.80
CA SER A 178 5.93 -13.15 -15.03
C SER A 178 6.12 -11.65 -15.20
N GLY A 179 6.37 -10.96 -14.09
CA GLY A 179 6.77 -9.56 -14.04
C GLY A 179 5.63 -8.55 -13.88
N LEU A 180 4.37 -8.98 -13.70
CA LEU A 180 3.23 -8.06 -13.56
C LEU A 180 3.48 -7.05 -12.41
N PRO A 181 3.57 -5.73 -12.67
CA PRO A 181 3.88 -4.76 -11.62
C PRO A 181 2.62 -4.46 -10.78
N PRO A 182 2.64 -4.58 -9.44
CA PRO A 182 1.46 -4.37 -8.60
C PRO A 182 0.81 -2.98 -8.72
N GLU A 183 1.60 -1.97 -9.05
CA GLU A 183 1.14 -0.62 -9.37
C GLU A 183 0.27 -0.54 -10.64
N THR A 184 0.25 -1.59 -11.48
CA THR A 184 -0.69 -1.71 -12.61
C THR A 184 -2.07 -2.25 -12.20
N VAL A 185 -2.18 -2.78 -10.98
CA VAL A 185 -3.44 -3.25 -10.39
C VAL A 185 -3.98 -2.27 -9.36
N PHE A 186 -3.17 -1.89 -8.37
CA PHE A 186 -3.66 -1.10 -7.24
C PHE A 186 -3.94 0.36 -7.59
N GLN A 187 -3.01 1.05 -8.27
CA GLN A 187 -3.17 2.47 -8.60
C GLN A 187 -4.38 2.72 -9.54
N PRO A 188 -4.69 1.89 -10.56
CA PRO A 188 -5.84 2.13 -11.43
C PRO A 188 -7.21 1.91 -10.78
N LEU A 189 -7.29 1.16 -9.67
CA LEU A 189 -8.54 0.99 -8.91
C LEU A 189 -9.00 2.29 -8.25
N LEU A 190 -8.07 3.14 -7.81
CA LEU A 190 -8.31 4.32 -6.96
C LEU A 190 -9.00 5.50 -7.66
N LYS A 191 -9.80 5.25 -8.72
CA LYS A 191 -10.67 6.27 -9.31
C LYS A 191 -11.77 6.67 -8.32
N ASP A 192 -11.97 7.97 -8.13
CA ASP A 192 -12.96 8.53 -7.20
C ASP A 192 -14.37 7.94 -7.38
N ASN A 193 -14.83 7.69 -8.62
CA ASN A 193 -16.15 7.14 -8.88
C ASN A 193 -16.30 5.67 -8.46
N LEU A 194 -15.22 4.88 -8.55
CA LEU A 194 -15.22 3.47 -8.12
C LEU A 194 -15.08 3.37 -6.58
N VAL A 195 -14.24 4.24 -6.00
CA VAL A 195 -14.05 4.34 -4.55
C VAL A 195 -15.34 4.83 -3.86
N ALA A 196 -15.96 5.90 -4.34
CA ALA A 196 -17.20 6.44 -3.76
C ALA A 196 -18.37 5.44 -3.83
N LYS A 197 -18.41 4.57 -4.85
CA LYS A 197 -19.38 3.46 -4.96
C LYS A 197 -19.04 2.25 -4.08
N GLY A 198 -17.85 2.19 -3.47
CA GLY A 198 -17.39 1.05 -2.67
C GLY A 198 -16.92 -0.16 -3.48
N LEU A 199 -16.90 -0.09 -4.82
CA LEU A 199 -16.48 -1.18 -5.70
C LEU A 199 -15.01 -1.57 -5.47
N VAL A 200 -14.17 -0.58 -5.16
CA VAL A 200 -12.75 -0.79 -4.82
C VAL A 200 -12.61 -1.59 -3.52
N LEU A 201 -13.37 -1.25 -2.48
CA LEU A 201 -13.34 -1.96 -1.20
C LEU A 201 -13.80 -3.41 -1.36
N ALA A 202 -14.85 -3.66 -2.15
CA ALA A 202 -15.32 -5.01 -2.46
C ALA A 202 -14.26 -5.82 -3.22
N PHE A 203 -13.72 -5.28 -4.31
CA PHE A 203 -12.67 -5.93 -5.11
C PHE A 203 -11.42 -6.25 -4.27
N ILE A 204 -10.92 -5.29 -3.49
CA ILE A 204 -9.75 -5.45 -2.63
C ILE A 204 -10.01 -6.48 -1.52
N THR A 205 -11.25 -6.56 -1.01
CA THR A 205 -11.62 -7.56 0.00
C THR A 205 -11.51 -8.98 -0.54
N ASP A 206 -12.12 -9.27 -1.70
CA ASP A 206 -12.05 -10.61 -2.29
C ASP A 206 -10.66 -10.95 -2.83
N PHE A 207 -9.92 -9.94 -3.34
CA PHE A 207 -8.51 -10.08 -3.70
C PHE A 207 -7.64 -10.47 -2.47
N PHE A 208 -7.81 -9.80 -1.32
CA PHE A 208 -7.09 -10.13 -0.09
C PHE A 208 -7.49 -11.52 0.44
N LYS A 209 -8.78 -11.88 0.45
CA LYS A 209 -9.25 -13.23 0.82
C LYS A 209 -8.54 -14.30 0.00
N GLU A 210 -8.50 -14.15 -1.32
CA GLU A 210 -7.94 -15.17 -2.21
C GLU A 210 -6.41 -15.27 -2.10
N TYR A 211 -5.73 -14.13 -1.93
CA TYR A 211 -4.27 -14.07 -1.88
C TYR A 211 -3.67 -14.75 -0.65
N ILE A 212 -4.27 -14.54 0.54
CA ILE A 212 -3.75 -15.07 1.83
C ILE A 212 -3.96 -16.59 2.02
N VAL A 213 -4.67 -17.27 1.12
CA VAL A 213 -4.80 -18.74 1.15
C VAL A 213 -3.48 -19.42 0.81
N ASP A 214 -2.74 -18.87 -0.16
CA ASP A 214 -1.46 -19.43 -0.66
C ASP A 214 -0.22 -18.63 -0.23
N ASN A 215 -0.39 -17.38 0.25
CA ASN A 215 0.69 -16.43 0.53
C ASN A 215 0.61 -15.90 1.98
N SER A 216 1.74 -15.47 2.55
CA SER A 216 1.75 -14.90 3.90
C SER A 216 1.26 -13.46 3.94
N LEU A 217 0.94 -12.96 5.14
CA LEU A 217 0.72 -11.52 5.36
C LEU A 217 1.94 -10.68 4.95
N ASP A 218 3.16 -11.18 5.19
CA ASP A 218 4.38 -10.47 4.80
C ASP A 218 4.52 -10.34 3.28
N ASP A 219 4.11 -11.36 2.52
CA ASP A 219 3.99 -11.29 1.05
C ASP A 219 2.93 -10.26 0.63
N LEU A 220 1.78 -10.21 1.33
CA LEU A 220 0.71 -9.24 1.06
C LEU A 220 1.17 -7.79 1.36
N ILE A 221 1.88 -7.57 2.46
CA ILE A 221 2.46 -6.28 2.81
C ILE A 221 3.57 -5.91 1.80
N ALA A 222 4.38 -6.88 1.34
CA ALA A 222 5.40 -6.65 0.33
C ALA A 222 4.80 -6.29 -1.05
N ILE A 223 3.66 -6.88 -1.44
CA ILE A 223 3.00 -6.54 -2.71
C ILE A 223 2.26 -5.20 -2.63
N LEU A 224 1.66 -4.85 -1.49
CA LEU A 224 1.07 -3.53 -1.25
C LEU A 224 2.13 -2.42 -1.27
N LYS A 225 3.30 -2.64 -0.66
CA LYS A 225 4.46 -1.73 -0.75
C LYS A 225 4.93 -1.52 -2.19
N ARG A 226 5.06 -2.60 -2.98
CA ARG A 226 5.37 -2.50 -4.43
C ARG A 226 4.30 -1.73 -5.20
N GLY A 227 3.03 -1.91 -4.83
CA GLY A 227 1.89 -1.16 -5.38
C GLY A 227 1.78 0.30 -4.94
N LYS A 228 2.66 0.76 -4.03
CA LYS A 228 2.61 2.07 -3.34
C LYS A 228 1.31 2.29 -2.58
N MET A 229 0.83 1.24 -1.91
CA MET A 229 -0.42 1.24 -1.14
C MET A 229 -0.23 1.20 0.37
N ASP A 230 0.99 1.01 0.89
CA ASP A 230 1.17 0.79 2.32
C ASP A 230 0.92 2.04 3.17
N ASP A 231 1.27 3.24 2.70
CA ASP A 231 0.82 4.51 3.32
C ASP A 231 -0.66 4.82 3.04
N ASN A 232 -1.27 4.17 2.04
CA ASN A 232 -2.53 4.57 1.41
C ASN A 232 -3.68 3.55 1.59
N LEU A 233 -3.59 2.64 2.57
CA LEU A 233 -4.58 1.57 2.77
C LEU A 233 -6.02 2.08 3.01
N LEU A 234 -6.17 3.28 3.59
CA LEU A 234 -7.47 3.93 3.77
C LEU A 234 -8.10 4.43 2.46
N GLU A 235 -7.32 4.59 1.38
CA GLU A 235 -7.85 5.10 0.10
C GLU A 235 -8.80 4.11 -0.60
N PHE A 236 -8.70 2.81 -0.28
CA PHE A 236 -9.63 1.78 -0.73
C PHE A 236 -11.06 1.99 -0.21
N LEU A 237 -11.23 2.66 0.93
CA LEU A 237 -12.55 2.92 1.52
C LEU A 237 -13.22 4.13 0.83
N PRO A 238 -14.57 4.11 0.66
CA PRO A 238 -15.33 5.27 0.21
C PRO A 238 -15.01 6.51 1.04
N SER A 239 -14.89 7.68 0.40
CA SER A 239 -14.41 8.92 1.05
C SER A 239 -15.21 9.32 2.31
N SER A 240 -16.49 8.95 2.40
CA SER A 240 -17.36 9.17 3.57
C SER A 240 -17.12 8.20 4.75
N LYS A 241 -16.25 7.19 4.57
CA LYS A 241 -15.92 6.14 5.55
C LYS A 241 -14.40 5.99 5.78
N ARG A 242 -13.57 6.95 5.34
CA ARG A 242 -12.11 6.87 5.50
C ARG A 242 -11.68 7.19 6.93
N SER A 243 -11.66 6.16 7.79
CA SER A 243 -11.02 6.19 9.11
C SER A 243 -10.31 4.87 9.42
N ALA A 244 -9.36 4.88 10.35
CA ALA A 244 -8.72 3.66 10.84
C ALA A 244 -9.73 2.74 11.53
N GLU A 245 -10.68 3.32 12.28
CA GLU A 245 -11.78 2.61 12.92
C GLU A 245 -12.64 1.85 11.87
N ALA A 246 -13.04 2.48 10.77
CA ALA A 246 -13.84 1.83 9.72
C ALA A 246 -13.06 0.77 8.92
N PHE A 247 -11.75 0.95 8.73
CA PHE A 247 -10.87 -0.09 8.16
C PHE A 247 -10.76 -1.30 9.10
N SER A 248 -10.57 -1.04 10.40
CA SER A 248 -10.46 -2.03 11.47
C SER A 248 -11.74 -2.86 11.59
N GLU A 249 -12.90 -2.21 11.65
CA GLU A 249 -14.23 -2.86 11.64
C GLU A 249 -14.43 -3.74 10.40
N HIS A 250 -14.15 -3.22 9.20
CA HIS A 250 -14.35 -3.93 7.93
C HIS A 250 -13.49 -5.20 7.84
N PHE A 251 -12.17 -5.09 8.01
CA PHE A 251 -11.29 -6.25 7.86
C PHE A 251 -11.36 -7.24 9.03
N THR A 252 -11.77 -6.78 10.22
CA THR A 252 -12.14 -7.68 11.33
C THR A 252 -13.40 -8.47 11.01
N ALA A 253 -14.45 -7.83 10.47
CA ALA A 253 -15.66 -8.53 10.04
C ALA A 253 -15.37 -9.54 8.91
N VAL A 254 -14.53 -9.17 7.93
CA VAL A 254 -14.08 -10.08 6.86
C VAL A 254 -13.31 -11.28 7.44
N PHE A 255 -12.42 -11.07 8.41
CA PHE A 255 -11.72 -12.18 9.08
C PHE A 255 -12.69 -13.16 9.74
N TYR A 256 -13.72 -12.66 10.45
CA TYR A 256 -14.74 -13.55 11.02
C TYR A 256 -15.55 -14.28 9.95
N LEU A 257 -15.90 -13.64 8.82
CA LEU A 257 -16.59 -14.29 7.70
C LEU A 257 -15.79 -15.47 7.12
N ILE A 258 -14.49 -15.29 6.89
CA ILE A 258 -13.58 -16.37 6.42
C ILE A 258 -13.60 -17.55 7.41
N LEU A 259 -13.62 -17.28 8.73
CA LEU A 259 -13.72 -18.32 9.75
C LEU A 259 -15.08 -19.05 9.73
N VAL A 260 -16.20 -18.38 9.40
CA VAL A 260 -17.50 -19.04 9.23
C VAL A 260 -17.46 -19.99 8.03
N GLU A 261 -17.02 -19.47 6.87
CA GLU A 261 -16.97 -20.20 5.60
C GLU A 261 -16.07 -21.45 5.71
N GLY A 262 -14.85 -21.28 6.24
CA GLY A 262 -13.91 -22.40 6.44
C GLY A 262 -14.40 -23.43 7.46
N ALA A 263 -15.10 -23.01 8.52
CA ALA A 263 -15.69 -23.95 9.47
C ALA A 263 -16.79 -24.80 8.80
N PHE A 264 -17.65 -24.19 7.99
CA PHE A 264 -18.76 -24.84 7.29
C PHE A 264 -18.24 -25.86 6.25
N VAL A 265 -17.24 -25.49 5.46
CA VAL A 265 -16.62 -26.38 4.45
C VAL A 265 -15.90 -27.58 5.08
N SER A 266 -15.43 -27.45 6.32
CA SER A 266 -14.67 -28.53 6.99
C SER A 266 -15.51 -29.67 7.58
N ASP A 267 -16.84 -29.57 7.53
CA ASP A 267 -17.83 -30.46 8.19
C ASP A 267 -17.62 -30.64 9.72
N LYS A 268 -16.82 -29.76 10.33
CA LYS A 268 -16.54 -29.74 11.79
C LYS A 268 -17.51 -28.86 12.57
N MET A 269 -18.78 -28.82 12.17
CA MET A 269 -19.83 -28.28 13.04
C MET A 269 -20.27 -29.36 14.04
N PRO A 270 -19.90 -29.28 15.34
CA PRO A 270 -20.65 -30.02 16.35
C PRO A 270 -22.11 -29.54 16.33
N SER A 271 -23.05 -30.40 16.73
CA SER A 271 -24.51 -30.16 16.69
C SER A 271 -25.04 -29.05 17.62
N ILE A 272 -24.15 -28.17 18.08
CA ILE A 272 -24.43 -26.94 18.81
C ILE A 272 -24.90 -25.89 17.80
N GLY A 273 -26.22 -25.87 17.55
CA GLY A 273 -26.82 -25.15 16.43
C GLY A 273 -26.54 -23.63 16.36
N LEU A 274 -26.77 -23.09 15.16
CA LEU A 274 -26.48 -21.72 14.70
C LEU A 274 -26.73 -20.60 15.73
N GLY A 275 -27.74 -20.75 16.59
CA GLY A 275 -28.06 -19.79 17.66
C GLY A 275 -26.93 -19.58 18.68
N LEU A 276 -26.16 -20.60 19.06
CA LEU A 276 -25.03 -20.38 19.99
C LEU A 276 -23.84 -19.73 19.27
N TYR A 277 -23.67 -19.98 17.97
CA TYR A 277 -22.64 -19.34 17.15
C TYR A 277 -22.96 -17.86 16.91
N LEU A 278 -24.22 -17.53 16.62
CA LEU A 278 -24.71 -16.15 16.56
C LEU A 278 -24.64 -15.45 17.94
N ALA A 279 -24.91 -16.17 19.04
CA ALA A 279 -24.70 -15.65 20.38
C ALA A 279 -23.20 -15.42 20.70
N LEU A 280 -22.29 -16.24 20.16
CA LEU A 280 -20.85 -16.02 20.25
C LEU A 280 -20.41 -14.80 19.43
N LEU A 281 -20.89 -14.63 18.19
CA LEU A 281 -20.65 -13.40 17.39
C LEU A 281 -21.17 -12.15 18.11
N SER A 282 -22.42 -12.20 18.61
CA SER A 282 -23.02 -11.12 19.40
C SER A 282 -22.27 -10.84 20.72
N LYS A 283 -21.52 -11.81 21.25
CA LYS A 283 -20.74 -11.69 22.47
C LYS A 283 -19.28 -11.32 22.22
N TYR A 284 -18.70 -11.65 21.07
CA TYR A 284 -17.31 -11.32 20.71
C TYR A 284 -17.08 -9.85 20.34
N LEU A 285 -18.16 -9.06 20.23
CA LEU A 285 -18.11 -7.61 20.39
C LEU A 285 -17.65 -7.18 21.81
N GLY A 286 -17.46 -8.11 22.75
CA GLY A 286 -16.70 -7.96 23.99
C GLY A 286 -15.82 -9.18 24.27
N PHE A 287 -14.49 -9.04 24.12
CA PHE A 287 -13.50 -10.10 24.28
C PHE A 287 -13.59 -10.87 25.61
N ASN A 288 -13.35 -12.20 25.57
CA ASN A 288 -12.21 -12.85 26.25
C ASN A 288 -12.22 -14.40 26.15
N SER A 289 -11.39 -14.98 25.27
CA SER A 289 -10.77 -16.31 25.44
C SER A 289 -9.64 -16.51 24.41
N LEU A 290 -8.39 -16.31 24.83
CA LEU A 290 -7.25 -16.18 23.89
C LEU A 290 -6.76 -17.52 23.27
N SER A 291 -6.95 -18.65 23.95
CA SER A 291 -6.25 -19.91 23.61
C SER A 291 -6.71 -20.58 22.32
N HIS A 292 -7.99 -20.43 21.92
CA HIS A 292 -8.48 -20.99 20.65
C HIS A 292 -8.27 -20.04 19.46
N LEU A 293 -8.36 -18.72 19.68
CA LEU A 293 -8.11 -17.70 18.64
C LEU A 293 -6.65 -17.74 18.14
N PHE A 294 -5.69 -17.97 19.04
CA PHE A 294 -4.26 -17.98 18.73
C PHE A 294 -3.84 -19.10 17.74
N TYR A 295 -4.65 -20.16 17.60
CA TYR A 295 -4.41 -21.24 16.62
C TYR A 295 -5.02 -20.95 15.23
N LEU A 296 -5.89 -19.95 15.11
CA LEU A 296 -6.56 -19.56 13.86
C LEU A 296 -6.08 -18.20 13.30
N SER A 297 -5.40 -17.38 14.11
CA SER A 297 -5.00 -16.01 13.71
C SER A 297 -3.84 -15.95 12.70
N LYS A 298 -3.07 -17.04 12.50
CA LYS A 298 -1.79 -17.02 11.76
C LYS A 298 -1.85 -16.79 10.24
N ALA A 299 -3.04 -16.75 9.64
CA ALA A 299 -3.23 -16.48 8.20
C ALA A 299 -4.43 -15.54 7.92
N GLY A 300 -4.90 -14.81 8.93
CA GLY A 300 -6.07 -13.92 8.81
C GLY A 300 -5.74 -12.50 8.35
N LEU A 301 -6.79 -11.70 8.09
CA LEU A 301 -6.67 -10.26 7.84
C LEU A 301 -6.63 -9.41 9.13
N LEU A 302 -6.78 -10.01 10.32
CA LEU A 302 -6.65 -9.27 11.58
C LEU A 302 -5.23 -8.66 11.77
N PRO A 303 -4.12 -9.36 11.48
CA PRO A 303 -2.80 -8.74 11.39
C PRO A 303 -2.66 -7.61 10.35
N LEU A 304 -3.52 -7.53 9.31
CA LEU A 304 -3.54 -6.38 8.39
C LEU A 304 -4.15 -5.14 9.06
N VAL A 305 -5.09 -5.33 9.99
CA VAL A 305 -5.63 -4.26 10.84
C VAL A 305 -4.55 -3.75 11.78
N GLU A 306 -3.86 -4.63 12.51
CA GLU A 306 -2.72 -4.26 13.38
C GLU A 306 -1.62 -3.50 12.60
N TYR A 307 -1.32 -3.95 11.38
CA TYR A 307 -0.40 -3.26 10.48
C TYR A 307 -0.91 -1.86 10.09
N ASN A 308 -2.18 -1.74 9.70
CA ASN A 308 -2.79 -0.46 9.31
C ASN A 308 -2.88 0.53 10.49
N GLU A 309 -3.19 0.07 11.69
CA GLU A 309 -3.24 0.91 12.90
C GLU A 309 -1.85 1.48 13.22
N LYS A 310 -0.82 0.62 13.25
CA LYS A 310 0.58 1.06 13.42
C LYS A 310 1.02 2.02 12.31
N LYS A 311 0.70 1.72 11.05
CA LYS A 311 1.07 2.53 9.88
C LYS A 311 0.35 3.88 9.88
N THR A 312 -0.92 3.93 10.28
CA THR A 312 -1.67 5.18 10.49
C THR A 312 -1.03 6.03 11.58
N PHE A 313 -0.57 5.41 12.67
CA PHE A 313 0.18 6.11 13.73
C PHE A 313 1.51 6.67 13.19
N GLU A 314 2.30 5.88 12.47
CA GLU A 314 3.56 6.33 11.83
C GLU A 314 3.34 7.50 10.85
N VAL A 315 2.26 7.47 10.05
CA VAL A 315 1.89 8.56 9.12
C VAL A 315 1.50 9.83 9.89
N LYS A 316 0.55 9.76 10.84
CA LYS A 316 0.14 10.92 11.64
C LYS A 316 1.32 11.55 12.42
N LEU A 317 2.22 10.72 12.94
CA LEU A 317 3.43 11.14 13.65
C LEU A 317 4.38 11.91 12.70
N LYS A 318 4.56 11.42 11.46
CA LYS A 318 5.34 12.08 10.41
C LYS A 318 4.70 13.38 9.90
N GLU A 319 3.38 13.43 9.76
CA GLU A 319 2.62 14.64 9.38
C GLU A 319 2.76 15.72 10.45
N MET A 320 2.50 15.39 11.72
CA MET A 320 2.71 16.28 12.85
C MET A 320 4.16 16.78 12.90
N LYS A 321 5.15 15.90 12.70
CA LYS A 321 6.57 16.29 12.64
C LYS A 321 6.80 17.36 11.57
N SER A 322 6.33 17.11 10.34
CA SER A 322 6.55 18.02 9.22
C SER A 322 5.87 19.38 9.42
N ALA A 323 4.63 19.40 9.93
CA ALA A 323 3.89 20.63 10.18
C ALA A 323 4.55 21.49 11.27
N LEU A 324 4.93 20.87 12.39
CA LEU A 324 5.52 21.59 13.51
C LEU A 324 6.95 22.05 13.22
N THR A 325 7.77 21.27 12.48
CA THR A 325 9.10 21.71 12.04
C THR A 325 9.02 22.95 11.16
N THR A 326 8.00 23.07 10.28
CA THR A 326 7.76 24.31 9.52
C THR A 326 7.44 25.49 10.44
N LEU A 327 6.45 25.37 11.34
CA LEU A 327 6.07 26.46 12.24
C LEU A 327 7.24 26.95 13.11
N ILE A 328 8.09 26.01 13.56
CA ILE A 328 9.28 26.30 14.38
C ILE A 328 10.41 26.93 13.55
N ALA A 329 10.60 26.51 12.30
CA ALA A 329 11.57 27.11 11.38
C ALA A 329 11.16 28.51 10.89
N GLU A 330 9.86 28.83 10.91
CA GLU A 330 9.28 30.15 10.64
C GLU A 330 9.29 31.09 11.87
N GLU A 331 9.89 30.67 13.00
CA GLU A 331 9.90 31.37 14.30
C GLU A 331 8.49 31.79 14.78
N THR A 332 7.48 30.93 14.56
CA THR A 332 6.09 31.11 15.03
C THR A 332 6.03 31.28 16.55
N LYS A 333 5.03 31.98 17.10
CA LYS A 333 4.96 32.22 18.55
C LYS A 333 4.73 30.92 19.32
N VAL A 334 5.48 30.72 20.39
CA VAL A 334 5.43 29.50 21.22
C VAL A 334 4.00 29.07 21.63
N PRO A 335 3.07 29.97 22.05
CA PRO A 335 1.69 29.58 22.37
C PRO A 335 0.90 29.03 21.17
N GLU A 336 1.14 29.56 19.96
CA GLU A 336 0.46 29.12 18.73
C GLU A 336 0.92 27.70 18.35
N VAL A 337 2.20 27.40 18.54
CA VAL A 337 2.76 26.04 18.37
C VAL A 337 2.29 25.08 19.47
N ILE A 338 2.17 25.53 20.73
CA ILE A 338 1.63 24.72 21.83
C ILE A 338 0.21 24.24 21.51
N GLU A 339 -0.68 25.12 21.03
CA GLU A 339 -2.05 24.73 20.66
C GLU A 339 -2.08 23.80 19.43
N ALA A 340 -1.20 24.01 18.45
CA ALA A 340 -1.06 23.09 17.31
C ALA A 340 -0.63 21.68 17.75
N VAL A 341 0.31 21.56 18.69
CA VAL A 341 0.72 20.26 19.28
C VAL A 341 -0.44 19.62 20.04
N LYS A 342 -1.14 20.37 20.92
CA LYS A 342 -2.31 19.86 21.66
C LYS A 342 -3.38 19.31 20.71
N GLN A 343 -3.65 19.98 19.60
CA GLN A 343 -4.61 19.53 18.59
C GLN A 343 -4.16 18.22 17.94
N HIS A 344 -2.92 18.13 17.43
CA HIS A 344 -2.41 16.90 16.84
C HIS A 344 -2.36 15.72 17.83
N VAL A 345 -1.92 15.95 19.08
CA VAL A 345 -1.91 14.92 20.14
C VAL A 345 -3.31 14.36 20.37
N LYS A 346 -4.34 15.22 20.39
CA LYS A 346 -5.75 14.86 20.55
C LYS A 346 -6.33 14.12 19.33
N GLU A 347 -6.00 14.54 18.11
CA GLU A 347 -6.46 13.91 16.85
C GLU A 347 -5.78 12.57 16.52
N ALA A 348 -4.53 12.41 16.95
CA ALA A 348 -3.74 11.21 16.75
C ALA A 348 -3.73 10.27 17.98
N LYS A 349 -4.29 10.69 19.12
CA LYS A 349 -4.31 9.96 20.40
C LYS A 349 -2.89 9.56 20.85
N LEU A 350 -1.91 10.46 20.69
CA LEU A 350 -0.49 10.16 20.90
C LEU A 350 -0.18 9.93 22.39
N PRO A 351 0.60 8.90 22.76
CA PRO A 351 1.13 8.75 24.11
C PRO A 351 2.15 9.85 24.44
N ASP A 352 2.04 10.45 25.62
CA ASP A 352 2.87 11.58 26.08
C ASP A 352 4.39 11.37 25.88
N PHE A 353 4.87 10.13 26.08
CA PHE A 353 6.28 9.78 25.93
C PHE A 353 6.78 9.85 24.47
N GLU A 354 5.91 9.67 23.48
CA GLU A 354 6.26 9.92 22.07
C GLU A 354 6.14 11.40 21.72
N VAL A 355 5.22 12.14 22.36
CA VAL A 355 5.11 13.61 22.22
C VAL A 355 6.40 14.30 22.67
N VAL A 356 6.96 13.91 23.81
CA VAL A 356 8.25 14.44 24.29
C VAL A 356 9.40 14.10 23.33
N LYS A 357 9.47 12.85 22.85
CA LYS A 357 10.55 12.42 21.92
C LYS A 357 10.49 13.14 20.59
N ILE A 358 9.30 13.32 20.02
CA ILE A 358 9.14 13.96 18.72
C ILE A 358 9.29 15.48 18.82
N LEU A 359 8.87 16.14 19.90
CA LEU A 359 9.13 17.57 20.11
C LEU A 359 10.63 17.88 20.10
N TRP A 360 11.44 17.03 20.75
CA TRP A 360 12.89 17.16 20.67
C TRP A 360 13.44 16.98 19.24
N ASP A 361 12.97 15.97 18.50
CA ASP A 361 13.35 15.78 17.09
C ASP A 361 12.95 16.97 16.20
N ILE A 362 11.73 17.49 16.38
CA ILE A 362 11.19 18.65 15.65
C ILE A 362 12.08 19.88 15.87
N LEU A 363 12.51 20.11 17.11
CA LEU A 363 13.41 21.21 17.46
C LEU A 363 14.79 21.05 16.81
N MET A 364 15.39 19.85 16.88
CA MET A 364 16.73 19.60 16.31
C MET A 364 16.75 19.62 14.78
N ASP A 365 15.68 19.17 14.12
CA ASP A 365 15.55 19.19 12.66
C ASP A 365 15.30 20.61 12.11
N ALA A 366 14.75 21.53 12.92
CA ALA A 366 14.61 22.94 12.57
C ALA A 366 15.91 23.76 12.71
N VAL A 367 16.99 23.22 13.30
CA VAL A 367 18.26 23.93 13.48
C VAL A 367 18.97 24.14 12.13
N GLN A 368 19.30 25.39 11.80
CA GLN A 368 20.05 25.73 10.59
C GLN A 368 21.55 25.41 10.75
N TRP A 369 21.94 24.17 10.44
CA TRP A 369 23.31 23.67 10.58
C TRP A 369 24.30 24.26 9.55
N SER A 370 25.41 24.80 10.05
CA SER A 370 26.54 25.30 9.28
C SER A 370 27.59 24.21 9.04
N GLY A 371 27.85 23.88 7.77
CA GLY A 371 28.86 22.89 7.38
C GLY A 371 30.32 23.31 7.58
N LYS A 372 30.60 24.52 8.10
CA LYS A 372 31.96 25.08 8.26
C LYS A 372 32.29 25.62 9.65
N ASN A 373 31.31 25.83 10.52
CA ASN A 373 31.52 26.48 11.82
C ASN A 373 30.85 25.71 12.96
N GLN A 374 31.65 24.94 13.71
CA GLN A 374 31.15 24.14 14.83
C GLN A 374 30.65 25.00 16.01
N GLN A 375 31.21 26.19 16.24
CA GLN A 375 30.72 27.10 17.28
C GLN A 375 29.37 27.71 16.92
N GLN A 376 29.15 28.04 15.63
CA GLN A 376 27.85 28.46 15.14
C GLN A 376 26.79 27.37 15.35
N ASN A 377 27.15 26.10 15.10
CA ASN A 377 26.27 24.95 15.35
C ASN A 377 25.93 24.78 16.83
N ALA A 378 26.92 24.93 17.72
CA ALA A 378 26.70 24.91 19.17
C ALA A 378 25.73 26.02 19.62
N ASN A 379 26.01 27.26 19.22
CA ASN A 379 25.19 28.42 19.57
C ASN A 379 23.77 28.31 18.97
N ALA A 380 23.61 27.74 17.78
CA ALA A 380 22.31 27.54 17.14
C ALA A 380 21.46 26.48 17.88
N ALA A 381 22.05 25.34 18.23
CA ALA A 381 21.36 24.30 19.00
C ALA A 381 20.94 24.81 20.39
N LEU A 382 21.82 25.53 21.10
CA LEU A 382 21.50 26.11 22.41
C LEU A 382 20.48 27.26 22.31
N ARG A 383 20.51 28.10 21.27
CA ARG A 383 19.43 29.08 20.99
C ARG A 383 18.11 28.34 20.81
N GLN A 384 18.07 27.27 20.02
CA GLN A 384 16.86 26.50 19.76
C GLN A 384 16.26 25.93 21.05
N VAL A 385 17.08 25.32 21.91
CA VAL A 385 16.63 24.79 23.21
C VAL A 385 16.05 25.89 24.08
N LYS A 386 16.71 27.05 24.21
CA LYS A 386 16.22 28.16 25.04
C LYS A 386 14.95 28.82 24.48
N THR A 387 14.90 29.10 23.18
CA THR A 387 13.73 29.72 22.54
C THR A 387 12.46 28.87 22.68
N TRP A 388 12.60 27.55 22.73
CA TRP A 388 11.47 26.61 22.77
C TRP A 388 11.37 25.82 24.09
N ALA A 389 12.05 26.25 25.15
CA ALA A 389 12.02 25.58 26.45
C ALA A 389 10.60 25.49 27.03
N ASN A 390 9.81 26.56 26.94
CA ASN A 390 8.40 26.57 27.38
C ASN A 390 7.51 25.58 26.59
N LEU A 391 7.82 25.32 25.31
CA LEU A 391 7.15 24.28 24.54
C LEU A 391 7.47 22.88 25.11
N LEU A 392 8.74 22.60 25.42
CA LEU A 392 9.13 21.33 26.05
C LEU A 392 8.50 21.17 27.44
N ASN A 393 8.58 22.20 28.29
CA ASN A 393 8.02 22.23 29.65
C ASN A 393 6.51 21.88 29.64
N THR A 394 5.75 22.50 28.73
CA THR A 394 4.30 22.25 28.55
C THR A 394 3.93 20.77 28.36
N PHE A 395 4.84 19.93 27.85
CA PHE A 395 4.62 18.49 27.66
C PHE A 395 5.48 17.59 28.57
N CYS A 396 6.46 18.14 29.31
CA CYS A 396 7.27 17.41 30.29
C CYS A 396 6.62 17.44 31.69
N THR A 397 5.35 17.08 31.78
CA THR A 397 4.49 17.28 32.97
C THR A 397 4.80 16.36 34.17
N SER A 398 5.91 15.63 34.15
CA SER A 398 6.37 14.77 35.26
C SER A 398 7.80 14.28 35.06
N GLY A 399 8.50 13.96 36.16
CA GLY A 399 9.86 13.41 36.16
C GLY A 399 10.07 12.17 35.28
N LYS A 400 9.01 11.42 34.96
CA LYS A 400 9.08 10.31 34.00
C LYS A 400 9.23 10.81 32.55
N LEU A 401 8.51 11.86 32.19
CA LEU A 401 8.55 12.48 30.86
C LEU A 401 9.83 13.29 30.67
N GLU A 402 10.25 14.03 31.71
CA GLU A 402 11.56 14.65 31.81
C GLU A 402 12.71 13.63 31.62
N LEU A 403 12.63 12.45 32.25
CA LEU A 403 13.63 11.40 32.11
C LEU A 403 13.67 10.80 30.69
N GLU A 404 12.51 10.63 30.03
CA GLU A 404 12.45 10.26 28.62
C GLU A 404 13.05 11.36 27.71
N LEU A 405 12.89 12.64 28.05
CA LEU A 405 13.58 13.75 27.37
C LEU A 405 15.10 13.62 27.52
N ILE A 406 15.63 13.47 28.74
CA ILE A 406 17.09 13.31 28.94
C ILE A 406 17.60 12.08 28.18
N TYR A 407 16.89 10.95 28.17
CA TYR A 407 17.27 9.78 27.37
C TYR A 407 17.25 10.05 25.86
N LYS A 408 16.29 10.83 25.35
CA LYS A 408 16.23 11.23 23.94
C LYS A 408 17.42 12.12 23.56
N VAL A 409 17.72 13.14 24.39
CA VAL A 409 18.89 14.02 24.26
C VAL A 409 20.18 13.19 24.30
N GLN A 410 20.35 12.31 25.29
CA GLN A 410 21.50 11.42 25.48
C GLN A 410 21.78 10.59 24.22
N VAL A 411 20.74 9.99 23.64
CA VAL A 411 20.86 9.15 22.44
C VAL A 411 21.29 9.98 21.24
N GLN A 412 20.64 11.12 20.96
CA GLN A 412 20.95 11.93 19.79
C GLN A 412 22.32 12.64 19.91
N CYS A 413 22.70 13.11 21.10
CA CYS A 413 24.04 13.61 21.37
C CYS A 413 25.12 12.53 21.16
N TYR A 414 24.82 11.24 21.37
CA TYR A 414 25.77 10.17 21.09
C TYR A 414 25.93 9.89 19.58
N GLU A 415 24.88 10.13 18.80
CA GLU A 415 24.84 9.81 17.36
C GLU A 415 25.29 10.96 16.46
N ASP A 416 25.01 12.21 16.82
CA ASP A 416 25.46 13.37 16.08
C ASP A 416 26.72 14.00 16.70
N ALA A 417 27.84 13.89 15.98
CA ALA A 417 29.12 14.49 16.36
C ALA A 417 29.06 16.04 16.51
N LYS A 418 28.05 16.71 15.95
CA LYS A 418 27.76 18.14 16.20
C LYS A 418 27.28 18.38 17.62
N LEU A 419 26.46 17.48 18.16
CA LEU A 419 25.79 17.57 19.46
C LEU A 419 26.58 16.91 20.61
N MET A 420 27.52 16.01 20.30
CA MET A 420 28.21 15.17 21.30
C MET A 420 28.94 15.94 22.41
N LYS A 421 29.44 17.15 22.14
CA LYS A 421 30.08 18.00 23.17
C LYS A 421 29.09 18.84 23.98
N LEU A 422 27.88 19.03 23.46
CA LEU A 422 26.89 19.98 23.98
C LEU A 422 25.97 19.37 25.04
N PHE A 423 26.01 18.06 25.26
CA PHE A 423 25.10 17.39 26.21
C PHE A 423 25.04 18.06 27.60
N PRO A 424 26.17 18.44 28.26
CA PRO A 424 26.10 19.12 29.55
C PRO A 424 25.51 20.54 29.46
N GLU A 425 25.79 21.27 28.39
CA GLU A 425 25.26 22.61 28.13
C GLU A 425 23.75 22.56 27.82
N ILE A 426 23.28 21.52 27.13
CA ILE A 426 21.87 21.26 26.87
C ILE A 426 21.12 20.89 28.14
N VAL A 427 21.63 19.95 28.95
CA VAL A 427 20.98 19.55 30.21
C VAL A 427 20.90 20.73 31.17
N ARG A 428 21.98 21.52 31.32
CA ARG A 428 21.94 22.78 32.08
C ARG A 428 20.93 23.76 31.48
N SER A 429 20.94 23.97 30.16
CA SER A 429 19.99 24.86 29.48
C SER A 429 18.51 24.44 29.59
N LEU A 430 18.23 23.18 29.94
CA LEU A 430 16.89 22.68 30.21
C LEU A 430 16.53 22.83 31.70
N TYR A 431 17.49 22.68 32.60
CA TYR A 431 17.37 23.02 34.03
C TYR A 431 17.15 24.52 34.24
N ASP A 432 17.98 25.37 33.63
CA ASP A 432 17.93 26.85 33.64
C ASP A 432 16.58 27.43 33.16
N GLN A 433 15.66 26.61 32.65
CA GLN A 433 14.38 26.98 32.03
C GLN A 433 13.21 26.11 32.53
N ASP A 434 13.37 25.49 33.71
CA ASP A 434 12.34 24.70 34.41
C ASP A 434 11.81 23.48 33.62
N VAL A 435 12.54 22.99 32.62
CA VAL A 435 12.13 21.85 31.76
C VAL A 435 12.53 20.50 32.36
N LEU A 436 13.52 20.49 33.25
CA LEU A 436 14.01 19.30 33.95
C LEU A 436 14.19 19.64 35.43
N ALA A 437 13.52 18.91 36.32
CA ALA A 437 13.76 19.02 37.75
C ALA A 437 15.14 18.44 38.12
N GLU A 438 15.74 18.99 39.18
CA GLU A 438 16.99 18.47 39.73
C GLU A 438 16.91 16.98 40.05
N ASP A 439 15.83 16.58 40.74
CA ASP A 439 15.53 15.19 41.11
C ASP A 439 15.59 14.24 39.89
N THR A 440 15.12 14.68 38.72
CA THR A 440 15.21 13.94 37.46
C THR A 440 16.64 13.84 36.92
N ILE A 441 17.42 14.92 37.02
CA ILE A 441 18.82 14.96 36.60
C ILE A 441 19.68 14.06 37.51
N LEU A 442 19.50 14.15 38.84
CA LEU A 442 20.14 13.28 39.82
C LEU A 442 19.72 11.82 39.64
N HIS A 443 18.44 11.54 39.36
CA HIS A 443 17.96 10.20 39.04
C HIS A 443 18.63 9.66 37.76
N TRP A 444 18.65 10.44 36.68
CA TRP A 444 19.31 10.06 35.44
C TRP A 444 20.80 9.77 35.68
N PHE A 445 21.50 10.64 36.40
CA PHE A 445 22.91 10.50 36.69
C PHE A 445 23.20 9.25 37.53
N ARG A 446 22.54 9.12 38.70
CA ARG A 446 22.80 8.06 39.68
C ARG A 446 22.22 6.69 39.26
N LYS A 447 21.03 6.65 38.64
CA LYS A 447 20.23 5.41 38.42
C LYS A 447 19.79 5.14 36.97
N GLY A 448 20.05 6.06 36.03
CA GLY A 448 19.59 5.94 34.64
C GLY A 448 19.98 4.63 33.93
N THR A 449 19.06 4.09 33.14
CA THR A 449 19.14 2.73 32.59
C THR A 449 19.60 2.65 31.13
N ASN A 450 19.47 3.73 30.36
CA ASN A 450 19.89 3.77 28.95
C ASN A 450 21.42 3.76 28.82
N PRO A 451 22.06 2.73 28.21
CA PRO A 451 23.51 2.60 28.18
C PRO A 451 24.20 3.49 27.13
N LYS A 452 23.48 3.97 26.11
CA LYS A 452 24.05 4.56 24.89
C LYS A 452 24.73 5.91 25.19
N GLY A 453 26.07 5.93 25.18
CA GLY A 453 26.87 7.10 25.56
C GLY A 453 26.95 7.38 27.07
N ARG A 454 26.31 6.58 27.93
CA ARG A 454 26.13 6.87 29.36
C ARG A 454 27.44 7.13 30.11
N GLN A 455 28.47 6.29 29.90
CA GLN A 455 29.77 6.45 30.56
C GLN A 455 30.48 7.76 30.19
N THR A 456 30.25 8.29 28.99
CA THR A 456 30.81 9.56 28.53
C THR A 456 30.04 10.72 29.15
N PHE A 457 28.70 10.68 29.10
CA PHE A 457 27.87 11.80 29.53
C PHE A 457 27.76 11.95 31.05
N VAL A 458 27.79 10.85 31.82
CA VAL A 458 27.90 10.92 33.29
C VAL A 458 29.19 11.66 33.68
N LYS A 459 30.35 11.30 33.11
CA LYS A 459 31.63 12.00 33.37
C LYS A 459 31.60 13.47 32.91
N ALA A 460 30.89 13.78 31.83
CA ALA A 460 30.78 15.15 31.32
C ALA A 460 29.81 16.03 32.14
N LEU A 461 28.82 15.43 32.82
CA LEU A 461 27.84 16.12 33.66
C LEU A 461 28.25 16.17 35.14
N GLU A 462 29.22 15.36 35.58
CA GLU A 462 29.70 15.29 36.98
C GLU A 462 29.99 16.67 37.62
N PRO A 463 30.62 17.66 36.95
CA PRO A 463 30.84 18.99 37.53
C PRO A 463 29.56 19.82 37.71
N PHE A 464 28.49 19.51 36.99
CA PHE A 464 27.19 20.16 37.16
C PHE A 464 26.35 19.45 38.23
N VAL A 465 26.43 18.12 38.31
CA VAL A 465 25.74 17.36 39.36
C VAL A 465 26.31 17.66 40.74
N LYS A 466 27.62 17.85 40.89
CA LYS A 466 28.19 18.32 42.16
C LYS A 466 27.70 19.71 42.54
N TRP A 467 27.56 20.62 41.59
CA TRP A 467 27.02 21.95 41.87
C TRP A 467 25.54 21.92 42.29
N LEU A 468 24.73 21.00 41.76
CA LEU A 468 23.37 20.75 42.24
C LEU A 468 23.40 20.20 43.68
N GLU A 469 24.15 19.11 43.90
CA GLU A 469 24.33 18.46 45.22
C GLU A 469 24.92 19.41 46.29
N GLU A 470 25.77 20.38 45.91
CA GLU A 470 26.35 21.41 46.79
C GLU A 470 25.40 22.59 47.03
N ALA A 471 24.45 22.88 46.11
CA ALA A 471 23.48 23.96 46.28
C ALA A 471 22.33 23.58 47.22
N GLU A 472 21.90 22.32 47.26
CA GLU A 472 20.90 21.82 48.22
C GLU A 472 21.42 21.86 49.68
N GLU A 473 22.74 21.90 49.91
CA GLU A 473 23.34 21.99 51.25
C GLU A 473 23.50 23.44 51.79
N GLU A 474 23.22 24.49 50.99
CA GLU A 474 23.36 25.91 51.40
C GLU A 474 22.03 26.67 51.63
N GLU A 475 20.84 26.08 51.42
CA GLU A 475 19.50 26.68 51.70
C GLU A 475 18.81 26.17 52.99
#